data_AF-A0A2N3FN53-F1
#
_entry.id   AF-A0A2N3FN53-F1
#
_cell.length_a   1.000
_cell.length_b   1.000
_cell.length_c   1.000
_cell.angle_alpha   90.00
_cell.angle_beta   90.00
_cell.angle_gamma   90.00
#
_symmetry.space_group_name_H-M   'P 1'
#
loop_
_entity.id
_entity.type
_entity.pdbx_description
1 polymer ?
#
loop_
_entity_poly.entity_id
_entity_poly.type
_entity_poly.pdbx_seq_one_letter_code
_entity_poly.pdbx_strand_id
1 'polypeptide(L)'
;SPRPPHRLVVQLDATGQLDGSPATASVSVAGTDAYLLTAAPVVACLRRVLDGSDRRVGLHLQGQLVAPEPFLGELARFGLTVNTRVEKG
;
A
#
# COMPACT_ATOMS: atom_id res chain seq x y z
N SER A 1 21.50 0.25 -24.56
CA SER A 1 22.04 0.01 -23.21
C SER A 1 21.04 -0.84 -22.45
N PRO A 2 21.38 -2.04 -21.93
CA PRO A 2 20.41 -2.81 -21.17
C PRO A 2 20.14 -2.07 -19.86
N ARG A 3 18.88 -1.68 -19.63
CA ARG A 3 18.45 -1.07 -18.38
C ARG A 3 18.53 -2.18 -17.32
N PRO A 4 19.34 -2.09 -16.26
CA PRO A 4 19.36 -3.13 -15.22
C PRO A 4 17.95 -3.24 -14.62
N PRO A 5 17.47 -4.44 -14.26
CA PRO A 5 16.15 -4.60 -13.65
C PRO A 5 16.21 -4.06 -12.23
N HIS A 6 16.10 -2.75 -12.07
CA HIS A 6 16.02 -2.12 -10.77
C HIS A 6 14.62 -2.37 -10.22
N ARG A 7 14.48 -3.37 -9.36
CA ARG A 7 13.26 -3.58 -8.57
C ARG A 7 13.33 -2.70 -7.33
N LEU A 8 12.34 -1.85 -7.15
CA LEU A 8 12.11 -1.14 -5.90
C LEU A 8 11.07 -1.92 -5.08
N VAL A 9 11.33 -2.06 -3.78
CA VAL A 9 10.43 -2.72 -2.83
C VAL A 9 10.28 -1.83 -1.61
N VAL A 10 9.04 -1.58 -1.21
CA VAL A 10 8.68 -1.04 0.11
C VAL A 10 8.18 -2.20 0.94
N GLN A 11 8.88 -2.48 2.04
CA GLN A 11 8.62 -3.61 2.93
C GLN A 11 8.25 -3.09 4.32
N LEU A 12 7.18 -3.66 4.89
CA LEU A 12 6.79 -3.54 6.28
C LEU A 12 6.83 -4.93 6.90
N ASP A 13 7.57 -5.09 7.99
CA ASP A 13 7.47 -6.23 8.88
C ASP A 13 7.18 -5.68 10.28
N ALA A 14 6.10 -6.16 10.89
CA ALA A 14 5.58 -5.64 12.14
C ALA A 14 5.14 -6.76 13.07
N THR A 15 5.25 -6.51 14.37
CA THR A 15 4.67 -7.34 15.43
C THR A 15 3.67 -6.50 16.21
N GLY A 16 2.63 -7.14 16.73
CA GLY A 16 1.56 -6.45 17.44
C GLY A 16 0.56 -7.41 18.05
N GLN A 17 -0.67 -6.94 18.18
CA GLN A 17 -1.79 -7.75 18.67
C GLN A 17 -2.93 -7.72 17.65
N LEU A 18 -3.57 -8.87 17.47
CA LEU A 18 -4.80 -9.02 16.69
C LEU A 18 -5.81 -9.78 17.54
N ASP A 19 -6.93 -9.12 17.87
CA ASP A 19 -7.96 -9.65 18.77
C ASP A 19 -7.41 -10.09 20.14
N GLY A 20 -6.43 -9.34 20.66
CA GLY A 20 -5.80 -9.59 21.97
C GLY A 20 -4.71 -10.68 21.97
N SER A 21 -4.52 -11.39 20.87
CA SER A 21 -3.42 -12.37 20.70
C SER A 21 -2.21 -11.72 20.03
N PRO A 22 -0.97 -12.11 20.38
CA PRO A 22 0.22 -11.72 19.62
C PRO A 22 0.05 -12.04 18.14
N ALA A 23 0.50 -11.14 17.28
CA ALA A 23 0.41 -11.30 15.84
C ALA A 23 1.62 -10.68 15.13
N THR A 24 1.90 -11.16 13.94
CA THR A 24 2.85 -10.55 13.01
C THR A 24 2.14 -10.14 11.73
N ALA A 25 2.64 -9.08 11.10
CA ALA A 25 2.16 -8.60 9.80
C ALA A 25 3.35 -8.31 8.89
N SER A 26 3.23 -8.73 7.63
CA SER A 26 4.19 -8.43 6.57
C SER A 26 3.45 -7.87 5.35
N VAL A 27 3.93 -6.74 4.83
CA VAL A 27 3.39 -6.12 3.62
C VAL A 27 4.54 -5.75 2.70
N SER A 28 4.45 -6.13 1.43
CA SER A 28 5.42 -5.75 0.41
C SER A 28 4.72 -5.12 -0.78
N VAL A 29 5.21 -3.98 -1.25
CA VAL A 29 4.82 -3.38 -2.54
C VAL A 29 6.05 -3.23 -3.40
N ALA A 30 6.03 -3.77 -4.62
CA ALA A 30 7.19 -3.78 -5.49
C ALA A 30 6.86 -3.42 -6.94
N GLY A 31 7.82 -2.80 -7.62
CA GLY A 31 7.76 -2.46 -9.04
C GLY A 31 9.14 -2.31 -9.65
N THR A 32 9.24 -2.44 -10.96
CA THR A 32 10.47 -2.17 -11.73
C THR A 32 10.60 -0.71 -12.15
N ASP A 33 9.54 0.08 -11.95
CA ASP A 33 9.50 1.51 -12.18
C ASP A 33 9.25 2.24 -10.85
N ALA A 34 10.28 2.96 -10.39
CA ALA A 34 10.21 3.75 -9.15
C ALA A 34 9.23 4.94 -9.26
N TYR A 35 9.02 5.48 -10.47
CA TYR A 35 8.02 6.52 -10.70
C TYR A 35 6.62 5.96 -10.49
N LEU A 36 6.33 4.79 -11.06
CA LEU A 36 5.05 4.12 -10.86
C LEU A 36 4.82 3.82 -9.38
N LEU A 37 5.81 3.28 -8.67
CA LEU A 37 5.71 2.97 -7.24
C LEU A 37 5.40 4.21 -6.38
N THR A 38 5.82 5.40 -6.84
CA THR A 38 5.55 6.67 -6.15
C THR A 38 4.22 7.30 -6.57
N ALA A 39 3.90 7.28 -7.87
CA ALA A 39 2.71 7.94 -8.42
C ALA A 39 1.42 7.14 -8.17
N ALA A 40 1.48 5.80 -8.26
CA ALA A 40 0.31 4.93 -8.06
C ALA A 40 -0.37 5.14 -6.70
N PRO A 41 0.34 5.24 -5.55
CA PRO A 41 -0.23 5.64 -4.27
C PRO A 41 -1.05 6.93 -4.29
N VAL A 42 -0.53 7.98 -4.94
CA VAL A 42 -1.20 9.28 -5.02
C VAL A 42 -2.48 9.17 -5.86
N VAL A 43 -2.39 8.50 -7.01
CA VAL A 43 -3.55 8.30 -7.90
C VAL A 43 -4.63 7.45 -7.22
N ALA A 44 -4.25 6.35 -6.55
CA ALA A 44 -5.20 5.51 -5.81
C ALA A 44 -5.92 6.30 -4.72
N CYS A 45 -5.18 7.09 -3.93
CA CYS A 45 -5.75 7.97 -2.91
C CYS A 45 -6.75 8.96 -3.51
N LEU A 46 -6.36 9.68 -4.58
CA LEU A 46 -7.23 10.67 -5.22
C LEU A 46 -8.50 10.05 -5.79
N ARG A 47 -8.42 8.88 -6.43
CA ARG A 47 -9.61 8.18 -6.95
C ARG A 47 -10.60 7.87 -5.83
N ARG A 48 -10.12 7.36 -4.69
CA ARG A 48 -10.95 7.03 -3.51
C ARG A 48 -11.52 8.26 -2.81
N VAL A 49 -10.86 9.41 -2.90
CA VAL A 49 -11.42 10.68 -2.44
C VAL A 49 -12.52 11.17 -3.38
N LEU A 50 -12.30 11.08 -4.70
CA LEU A 50 -13.24 11.55 -5.73
C LEU A 50 -14.50 10.68 -5.82
N ASP A 51 -14.38 9.36 -5.64
CA ASP A 51 -15.53 8.45 -5.61
C ASP A 51 -16.28 8.44 -4.26
N GLY A 52 -15.74 9.14 -3.26
CA GLY A 52 -16.34 9.30 -1.94
C GLY A 52 -15.95 8.23 -0.92
N SER A 53 -15.25 7.16 -1.30
CA SER A 53 -14.90 6.04 -0.41
C SER A 53 -14.07 6.47 0.81
N ASP A 54 -13.12 7.39 0.61
CA ASP A 54 -12.22 7.89 1.66
C ASP A 54 -12.38 9.41 1.89
N ARG A 55 -13.49 10.02 1.44
CA ARG A 55 -13.64 11.48 1.56
C ARG A 55 -13.78 11.90 3.03
N ARG A 56 -12.81 12.66 3.53
CA ARG A 56 -12.82 13.24 4.88
C ARG A 56 -12.49 14.75 4.84
N VAL A 57 -13.28 15.55 5.56
CA VAL A 57 -13.04 17.00 5.67
C VAL A 57 -11.78 17.27 6.49
N GLY A 58 -10.97 18.25 6.06
CA GLY A 58 -9.74 18.68 6.75
C GLY A 58 -8.46 18.29 6.02
N LEU A 59 -7.32 18.60 6.64
CA LEU A 59 -6.00 18.21 6.16
C LEU A 59 -5.64 16.82 6.72
N HIS A 60 -5.32 15.87 5.84
CA HIS A 60 -4.97 14.50 6.21
C HIS A 60 -3.73 14.05 5.45
N LEU A 61 -2.87 13.26 6.10
CA LEU A 61 -1.81 12.52 5.40
C LEU A 61 -2.43 11.32 4.69
N GLN A 62 -1.87 10.92 3.54
CA GLN A 62 -2.38 9.77 2.76
C GLN A 62 -2.53 8.52 3.63
N GLY A 63 -1.51 8.18 4.43
CA GLY A 63 -1.52 6.99 5.30
C GLY A 63 -2.52 7.05 6.47
N GLN A 64 -3.10 8.22 6.75
CA GLN A 64 -4.18 8.38 7.74
C GLN A 64 -5.58 8.39 7.11
N LEU A 65 -5.64 8.60 5.79
CA LEU A 65 -6.89 8.78 5.05
C LEU A 65 -7.37 7.47 4.42
N VAL A 66 -6.45 6.72 3.79
CA VAL A 66 -6.82 5.57 2.98
C VAL A 66 -7.07 4.33 3.82
N ALA A 67 -8.14 3.58 3.52
CA ALA A 67 -8.33 2.24 4.06
C ALA A 67 -7.30 1.26 3.44
N PRO A 68 -6.50 0.52 4.24
CA PRO A 68 -5.35 -0.24 3.75
C PRO A 68 -5.67 -1.29 2.68
N GLU A 69 -6.65 -2.15 2.91
CA GLU A 69 -6.99 -3.26 2.02
C GLU A 69 -7.42 -2.81 0.62
N PRO A 70 -8.44 -1.93 0.46
CA PRO A 70 -8.84 -1.49 -0.87
C PRO A 70 -7.76 -0.63 -1.54
N PHE A 71 -6.99 0.14 -0.76
CA PHE A 71 -5.88 0.93 -1.29
C PHE A 71 -4.77 0.04 -1.88
N LEU A 72 -4.33 -0.98 -1.14
CA LEU A 72 -3.34 -1.97 -1.60
C LEU A 72 -3.85 -2.76 -2.82
N GLY A 73 -5.16 -3.05 -2.88
CA GLY A 73 -5.79 -3.65 -4.05
C GLY A 73 -5.70 -2.77 -5.32
N GLU A 74 -5.90 -1.46 -5.19
CA GLU A 74 -5.74 -0.53 -6.33
C GLU A 74 -4.28 -0.45 -6.81
N LEU A 75 -3.31 -0.50 -5.89
CA LEU A 75 -1.88 -0.54 -6.27
C LEU A 75 -1.57 -1.78 -7.12
N ALA A 76 -2.14 -2.93 -6.77
CA ALA A 76 -2.01 -4.14 -7.58
C ALA A 76 -2.62 -3.97 -8.97
N ARG A 77 -3.77 -3.29 -9.09
CA ARG A 77 -4.42 -3.00 -10.37
C ARG A 77 -3.62 -2.02 -11.24
N PHE A 78 -2.81 -1.16 -10.63
CA PHE A 78 -1.85 -0.31 -11.36
C PHE A 78 -0.58 -1.05 -11.79
N GLY A 79 -0.48 -2.36 -11.54
CA GLY A 79 0.62 -3.20 -12.02
C GLY A 79 1.78 -3.35 -11.03
N LEU A 80 1.60 -2.92 -9.77
CA LEU A 80 2.56 -3.20 -8.71
C LEU A 80 2.33 -4.61 -8.15
N THR A 81 3.40 -5.29 -7.76
CA THR A 81 3.27 -6.55 -7.01
C THR A 81 3.03 -6.22 -5.54
N VAL A 82 1.88 -6.64 -5.01
CA VAL A 82 1.50 -6.42 -3.62
C VAL A 82 1.34 -7.76 -2.93
N ASN A 83 2.01 -7.94 -1.79
CA ASN A 83 1.81 -9.10 -0.91
C ASN A 83 1.45 -8.61 0.48
N THR A 84 0.49 -9.28 1.11
CA THR A 84 0.10 -9.04 2.50
C THR A 84 0.02 -10.38 3.22
N ARG A 85 0.51 -10.42 4.45
CA ARG A 85 0.41 -11.59 5.32
C ARG A 85 0.21 -11.12 6.75
N VAL A 86 -0.76 -11.70 7.44
CA VAL A 86 -1.00 -11.50 8.87
C VAL A 86 -1.12 -12.86 9.51
N GLU A 87 -0.38 -13.08 10.59
CA GLU A 87 -0.34 -14.35 11.31
C GLU A 87 -0.62 -14.11 12.78
N LYS A 88 -1.56 -14.88 13.35
CA LYS A 88 -1.74 -14.96 14.80
C LYS A 88 -0.75 -15.96 15.37
N GLY A 89 -0.15 -15.60 16.51
CA GLY A 89 0.62 -16.51 17.36
C GLY A 89 -0.27 -17.40 18.23
#